data_AF-A0A139X7D2-F1
#
_entry.id   AF-A0A139X7D2-F1
#
_cell.length_a   1.000
_cell.length_b   1.000
_cell.length_c   1.000
_cell.angle_alpha   90.00
_cell.angle_beta   90.00
_cell.angle_gamma   90.00
#
_symmetry.space_group_name_H-M   'P 1'
#
loop_
_entity.id
_entity.type
_entity.pdbx_description
1 polymer ?
#
loop_
_entity_poly.entity_id
_entity_poly.type
_entity_poly.pdbx_seq_one_letter_code
_entity_poly.pdbx_strand_id
1 'polypeptide(L)'
;MKSLAKKESNTFSLQPGPTWLSFEKFRQEGAKALELVKNGIVGILHTKTGQYRILEERDFQKLYGLARDVDRLRGGLRIVISAARAVQKHPDDADTMNVLLESVSLLGSLPELPTRQTFEPLLPETDELDEEQEDEVILDPKELDHLIKAESLARDKEQQ
;
A
#
# COMPACT_ATOMS: atom_id res chain seq x y z
N MET A 1 -17.87 -39.95 4.44
CA MET A 1 -17.03 -39.30 3.39
C MET A 1 -17.17 -37.81 3.54
N LYS A 2 -16.04 -37.09 3.49
CA LYS A 2 -15.87 -35.72 3.99
C LYS A 2 -16.71 -34.70 3.21
N SER A 3 -17.33 -33.81 3.98
CA SER A 3 -17.99 -32.57 3.55
C SER A 3 -17.14 -31.83 2.52
N LEU A 4 -17.70 -31.60 1.33
CA LEU A 4 -17.19 -30.65 0.35
C LEU A 4 -17.26 -29.26 1.00
N ALA A 5 -16.16 -28.82 1.58
CA ALA A 5 -16.00 -27.45 2.03
C ALA A 5 -16.28 -26.56 0.83
N LYS A 6 -17.38 -25.80 0.95
CA LYS A 6 -17.76 -24.72 0.05
C LYS A 6 -16.56 -23.79 -0.04
N LYS A 7 -15.77 -23.90 -1.11
CA LYS A 7 -14.68 -22.96 -1.39
C LYS A 7 -15.39 -21.64 -1.68
N GLU A 8 -15.53 -20.81 -0.66
CA GLU A 8 -15.98 -19.45 -0.83
C GLU A 8 -15.04 -18.83 -1.85
N SER A 9 -15.53 -18.62 -3.07
CA SER A 9 -14.93 -17.68 -4.00
C SER A 9 -15.06 -16.33 -3.30
N ASN A 10 -14.08 -16.00 -2.47
CA ASN A 10 -14.02 -14.74 -1.77
C ASN A 10 -13.62 -13.71 -2.83
N THR A 11 -14.60 -13.31 -3.64
CA THR A 11 -14.43 -12.36 -4.72
C THR A 11 -13.96 -11.07 -4.08
N PHE A 12 -12.66 -10.77 -4.21
CA PHE A 12 -12.08 -9.53 -3.70
C PHE A 12 -12.65 -8.38 -4.54
N SER A 13 -13.78 -7.84 -4.11
CA SER A 13 -14.51 -6.79 -4.80
C SER A 13 -14.22 -5.48 -4.10
N LEU A 14 -13.34 -4.68 -4.70
CA LEU A 14 -13.12 -3.31 -4.26
C LEU A 14 -14.34 -2.46 -4.63
N GLN A 15 -14.87 -1.72 -3.66
CA GLN A 15 -16.01 -0.84 -3.81
C GLN A 15 -15.57 0.62 -3.59
N PRO A 16 -16.11 1.58 -4.35
CA PRO A 16 -15.83 2.98 -4.10
C PRO A 16 -16.38 3.40 -2.74
N GLY A 17 -15.57 4.12 -1.98
CA GLY A 17 -15.88 4.61 -0.65
C GLY A 17 -16.01 6.12 -0.58
N PRO A 18 -15.94 6.69 0.64
CA PRO A 18 -15.96 8.13 0.86
C PRO A 18 -14.85 8.84 0.08
N THR A 19 -15.14 10.06 -0.35
CA THR A 19 -14.18 10.91 -1.06
C THR A 19 -14.02 12.23 -0.31
N TRP A 20 -12.81 12.50 0.14
CA TRP A 20 -12.42 13.75 0.77
C TRP A 20 -11.72 14.64 -0.24
N LEU A 21 -12.24 15.87 -0.41
CA LEU A 21 -11.72 16.84 -1.39
C LEU A 21 -10.51 17.63 -0.87
N SER A 22 -10.17 17.50 0.42
CA SER A 22 -8.97 18.08 1.02
C SER A 22 -8.58 17.32 2.29
N PHE A 23 -7.33 17.46 2.71
CA PHE A 23 -6.85 16.95 4.01
C PHE A 23 -7.64 17.52 5.18
N GLU A 24 -7.98 18.81 5.16
CA GLU A 24 -8.79 19.42 6.23
C GLU A 24 -10.18 18.79 6.37
N LYS A 25 -10.83 18.44 5.25
CA LYS A 25 -12.13 17.74 5.31
C LYS A 25 -11.99 16.36 5.94
N PHE A 26 -10.95 15.62 5.57
CA PHE A 26 -10.66 14.32 6.18
C PHE A 26 -10.37 14.45 7.68
N ARG A 27 -9.56 15.44 8.07
CA ARG A 27 -9.20 15.71 9.47
C ARG A 27 -10.40 16.09 10.34
N GLN A 28 -11.34 16.87 9.80
CA GLN A 28 -12.56 17.28 10.52
C GLN A 28 -13.47 16.11 10.87
N GLU A 29 -13.52 15.07 10.03
CA GLU A 29 -14.32 13.86 10.28
C GLU A 29 -13.65 12.91 11.30
N GLY A 30 -12.33 13.01 11.44
CA GLY A 30 -11.54 12.27 12.44
C GLY A 30 -11.59 10.75 12.25
N ALA A 31 -11.38 9.99 13.33
CA ALA A 31 -11.31 8.53 13.28
C ALA A 31 -12.58 7.86 12.73
N LYS A 32 -13.75 8.51 12.84
CA LYS A 32 -15.03 8.02 12.31
C LYS A 32 -15.05 7.95 10.78
N ALA A 33 -14.24 8.78 10.10
CA ALA A 33 -14.09 8.75 8.64
C ALA A 33 -13.60 7.38 8.13
N LEU A 34 -12.76 6.70 8.93
CA LEU A 34 -12.14 5.43 8.59
C LEU A 34 -13.03 4.22 8.92
N GLU A 35 -14.07 4.37 9.75
CA GLU A 35 -15.00 3.27 10.03
C GLU A 35 -15.72 2.77 8.77
N LEU A 36 -15.90 3.68 7.80
CA LEU A 36 -16.51 3.40 6.49
C LEU A 36 -15.54 2.70 5.52
N VAL A 37 -14.23 2.71 5.80
CA VAL A 37 -13.19 2.17 4.91
C VAL A 37 -12.77 0.78 5.42
N LYS A 38 -13.65 -0.21 5.25
CA LYS A 38 -13.44 -1.61 5.65
C LYS A 38 -14.08 -2.56 4.65
N ASN A 39 -13.70 -3.83 4.68
CA ASN A 39 -14.34 -4.90 3.90
C ASN A 39 -14.40 -4.62 2.39
N GLY A 40 -13.30 -4.14 1.81
CA GLY A 40 -13.14 -3.87 0.37
C GLY A 40 -13.56 -2.45 -0.04
N ILE A 41 -13.96 -1.59 0.89
CA ILE A 41 -14.27 -0.19 0.57
C ILE A 41 -12.98 0.62 0.44
N VAL A 42 -12.88 1.43 -0.63
CA VAL A 42 -11.71 2.26 -0.95
C VAL A 42 -12.05 3.74 -0.82
N GLY A 43 -11.47 4.40 0.18
CA GLY A 43 -11.57 5.84 0.34
C GLY A 43 -10.65 6.59 -0.62
N ILE A 44 -11.04 7.82 -0.99
CA ILE A 44 -10.22 8.69 -1.86
C ILE A 44 -9.92 9.99 -1.13
N LEU A 45 -8.64 10.31 -0.94
CA LEU A 45 -8.20 11.59 -0.39
C LEU A 45 -7.55 12.44 -1.49
N HIS A 46 -8.13 13.61 -1.76
CA HIS A 46 -7.53 14.61 -2.62
C HIS A 46 -6.66 15.56 -1.80
N THR A 47 -5.48 15.86 -2.33
CA THR A 47 -4.53 16.81 -1.77
C THR A 47 -4.02 17.74 -2.88
N LYS A 48 -3.23 18.75 -2.50
CA LYS A 48 -2.54 19.60 -3.49
C LYS A 48 -1.53 18.82 -4.34
N THR A 49 -0.97 17.72 -3.81
CA THR A 49 0.08 16.92 -4.45
C THR A 49 -0.44 15.75 -5.26
N GLY A 50 -1.71 15.39 -5.10
CA GLY A 50 -2.33 14.30 -5.86
C GLY A 50 -3.52 13.65 -5.16
N GLN A 51 -3.85 12.45 -5.63
CA GLN A 51 -4.92 11.61 -5.08
C GLN A 51 -4.33 10.38 -4.40
N TYR A 52 -4.75 10.15 -3.16
CA TYR A 52 -4.39 8.97 -2.39
C TYR A 52 -5.61 8.05 -2.25
N ARG A 53 -5.35 6.75 -2.13
CA ARG A 53 -6.36 5.74 -1.86
C ARG A 53 -6.14 5.22 -0.44
N ILE A 54 -7.21 5.18 0.34
CA ILE A 54 -7.19 4.71 1.72
C ILE A 54 -7.93 3.37 1.74
N LEU A 55 -7.31 2.37 2.37
CA LEU A 55 -7.76 0.99 2.45
C LEU A 55 -7.53 0.49 3.87
N GLU A 56 -8.37 -0.45 4.32
CA GLU A 56 -8.05 -1.23 5.53
C GLU A 56 -6.82 -2.12 5.25
N GLU A 57 -5.93 -2.25 6.23
CA GLU A 57 -4.69 -3.04 6.12
C GLU A 57 -4.97 -4.47 5.60
N ARG A 58 -6.04 -5.09 6.10
CA ARG A 58 -6.45 -6.43 5.68
C ARG A 58 -6.76 -6.51 4.18
N ASP A 59 -7.37 -5.48 3.62
CA ASP A 59 -7.71 -5.44 2.20
C ASP A 59 -6.51 -5.07 1.34
N PHE A 60 -5.64 -4.18 1.84
CA PHE A 60 -4.34 -3.92 1.20
C PHE A 60 -3.52 -5.20 1.06
N GLN A 61 -3.44 -6.03 2.11
CA GLN A 61 -2.64 -7.26 2.12
C GLN A 61 -3.20 -8.33 1.19
N LYS A 62 -4.53 -8.43 1.07
CA LYS A 62 -5.16 -9.28 0.04
C LYS A 62 -4.80 -8.81 -1.37
N LEU A 63 -4.91 -7.50 -1.64
CA LEU A 63 -4.55 -6.93 -2.94
C LEU A 63 -3.06 -7.17 -3.25
N TYR A 64 -2.19 -6.92 -2.28
CA TYR A 64 -0.76 -7.12 -2.42
C TYR A 64 -0.41 -8.60 -2.68
N GLY A 65 -1.02 -9.52 -1.93
CA GLY A 65 -0.89 -10.96 -2.14
C GLY A 65 -1.31 -11.38 -3.56
N LEU A 66 -2.46 -10.91 -4.03
CA LEU A 66 -2.94 -11.16 -5.40
C LEU A 66 -1.97 -10.63 -6.46
N ALA A 67 -1.47 -9.40 -6.30
CA ALA A 67 -0.50 -8.83 -7.24
C ALA A 67 0.79 -9.68 -7.30
N ARG A 68 1.28 -10.12 -6.13
CA ARG A 68 2.48 -10.94 -6.00
C ARG A 68 2.28 -12.34 -6.60
N ASP A 69 1.10 -12.93 -6.46
CA ASP A 69 0.76 -14.20 -7.11
C ASP A 69 0.68 -14.07 -8.64
N VAL A 70 0.13 -12.97 -9.16
CA VAL A 70 0.14 -12.68 -10.61
C VAL A 70 1.57 -12.56 -11.15
N ASP A 71 2.47 -11.87 -10.43
CA ASP A 71 3.87 -11.77 -10.83
C ASP A 71 4.57 -13.14 -10.84
N ARG A 72 4.27 -14.00 -9.86
CA ARG A 72 4.80 -15.38 -9.81
C ARG A 72 4.29 -16.24 -10.96
N LEU A 73 2.98 -16.18 -11.25
CA LEU A 73 2.39 -16.87 -12.40
C LEU A 73 3.02 -16.41 -13.71
N ARG A 74 3.22 -15.11 -13.89
CA ARG A 74 3.91 -14.55 -15.06
C ARG A 74 5.34 -15.06 -15.17
N GLY A 75 6.06 -15.16 -14.06
CA GLY A 75 7.40 -15.74 -13.99
C GLY A 75 7.42 -17.21 -14.40
N GLY A 76 6.54 -18.03 -13.80
CA GLY A 76 6.45 -19.46 -14.12
C GLY A 76 6.04 -19.73 -15.56
N LEU A 77 5.09 -18.96 -16.12
CA LEU A 77 4.72 -19.06 -17.53
C LEU A 77 5.89 -18.76 -18.48
N ARG A 78 6.77 -17.82 -18.15
CA ARG A 78 7.99 -17.56 -18.95
C ARG A 78 8.94 -18.76 -18.98
N ILE A 79 9.04 -19.49 -17.86
CA ILE A 79 9.85 -20.72 -17.78
C ILE A 79 9.24 -21.79 -18.68
N VAL A 80 7.92 -22.02 -18.59
CA VAL A 80 7.20 -22.97 -19.43
C VAL A 80 7.37 -22.65 -20.92
N ILE A 81 7.24 -21.37 -21.32
CA ILE A 81 7.46 -20.94 -22.71
C ILE A 81 8.90 -21.23 -23.16
N SER A 82 9.88 -20.99 -22.29
CA SER A 82 11.30 -21.25 -22.60
C SER A 82 11.58 -22.73 -22.78
N ALA A 83 11.04 -23.58 -21.91
CA ALA A 83 11.15 -25.04 -22.01
C ALA A 83 10.45 -25.57 -23.27
N ALA A 84 9.25 -25.06 -23.59
CA ALA A 84 8.52 -25.44 -24.80
C ALA A 84 9.30 -25.09 -26.08
N ARG A 85 9.98 -23.94 -26.10
CA ARG A 85 10.87 -23.56 -27.21
C ARG A 85 12.10 -24.45 -27.30
N ALA A 86 12.63 -24.94 -26.17
CA ALA A 86 13.75 -25.88 -26.18
C ALA A 86 13.33 -27.23 -26.80
N VAL A 87 12.17 -27.76 -26.39
CA VAL A 87 11.57 -28.96 -26.99
C VAL A 87 11.32 -28.78 -28.49
N GLN A 88 10.80 -27.62 -28.90
CA GLN A 88 10.59 -27.33 -30.33
C GLN A 88 11.90 -27.37 -31.15
N LYS A 89 13.02 -26.95 -30.56
CA LYS A 89 14.34 -26.96 -31.22
C LYS A 89 15.01 -28.33 -31.18
N HIS A 90 14.74 -29.11 -30.14
CA HIS A 90 15.36 -30.41 -29.88
C HIS A 90 14.29 -31.46 -29.56
N PRO A 91 13.44 -31.85 -30.53
CA PRO A 91 12.26 -32.69 -30.27
C PRO A 91 12.59 -34.12 -29.82
N ASP A 92 13.77 -34.62 -30.17
CA ASP A 92 14.22 -35.98 -29.82
C ASP A 92 15.00 -36.03 -28.49
N ASP A 93 15.24 -34.86 -27.87
CA ASP A 93 15.96 -34.77 -26.59
C ASP A 93 14.99 -34.97 -25.41
N ALA A 94 15.03 -36.17 -24.83
CA ALA A 94 14.23 -36.55 -23.68
C ALA A 94 14.43 -35.61 -22.47
N ASP A 95 15.62 -35.03 -22.30
CA ASP A 95 15.90 -34.13 -21.18
C ASP A 95 15.16 -32.80 -21.34
N THR A 96 15.05 -32.27 -22.57
CA THR A 96 14.25 -31.05 -22.81
C THR A 96 12.76 -31.27 -22.56
N MET A 97 12.24 -32.47 -22.86
CA MET A 97 10.87 -32.84 -22.55
C MET A 97 10.63 -32.95 -21.05
N ASN A 98 11.57 -33.56 -20.31
CA ASN A 98 11.51 -33.67 -18.86
C ASN A 98 11.50 -32.28 -18.19
N VAL A 99 12.33 -31.35 -18.67
CA VAL A 99 12.36 -29.97 -18.17
C VAL A 99 11.02 -29.26 -18.39
N LEU A 100 10.35 -29.49 -19.52
CA LEU A 100 9.01 -28.94 -19.77
C LEU A 100 7.97 -29.51 -18.79
N LEU A 101 7.97 -30.83 -18.57
CA LEU A 101 7.06 -31.49 -17.63
C LEU A 101 7.27 -30.99 -16.19
N GLU A 102 8.53 -30.87 -15.77
CA GLU A 102 8.88 -30.35 -14.45
C GLU A 102 8.46 -28.87 -14.29
N SER A 103 8.69 -28.05 -15.32
CA SER A 103 8.30 -26.63 -15.31
C SER A 103 6.78 -26.45 -15.16
N VAL A 104 5.98 -27.30 -15.80
CA VAL A 104 4.52 -27.28 -15.68
C VAL A 104 4.08 -27.78 -14.29
N SER A 105 4.71 -28.84 -13.77
CA SER A 105 4.45 -29.36 -12.42
C SER A 105 4.73 -28.31 -11.35
N LEU A 106 5.84 -27.57 -11.48
CA LEU A 106 6.21 -26.48 -10.57
C LEU A 106 5.19 -25.34 -10.61
N LEU A 107 4.66 -24.98 -11.78
CA LEU A 107 3.63 -23.95 -11.90
C LEU A 107 2.31 -24.36 -11.21
N GLY A 108 1.92 -25.64 -11.35
CA GLY A 108 0.70 -26.18 -10.73
C GLY A 108 0.79 -26.40 -9.22
N SER A 109 2.00 -26.39 -8.66
CA SER A 109 2.27 -26.61 -7.23
C SER A 109 2.75 -25.36 -6.49
N LEU A 110 2.70 -24.18 -7.12
CA LEU A 110 3.07 -22.93 -6.47
C LEU A 110 2.18 -22.71 -5.23
N PRO A 111 2.77 -22.66 -4.01
CA PRO A 111 1.98 -22.37 -2.82
C PRO A 111 1.42 -20.95 -2.91
N GLU A 112 0.16 -20.77 -2.51
CA GLU A 112 -0.41 -19.42 -2.30
C GLU A 112 0.50 -18.68 -1.30
N LEU A 113 0.74 -17.39 -1.55
CA LEU A 113 1.54 -16.62 -0.60
C LEU A 113 0.83 -16.57 0.75
N PRO A 114 1.59 -16.70 1.85
CA PRO A 114 1.00 -16.57 3.18
C PRO A 114 0.42 -15.16 3.32
N THR A 115 -0.90 -15.07 3.35
CA THR A 115 -1.58 -13.85 3.80
C THR A 115 -1.40 -13.80 5.31
N ARG A 116 -0.69 -12.78 5.81
CA ARG A 116 -0.57 -12.56 7.26
C ARG A 116 -1.97 -12.27 7.81
N GLN A 117 -2.40 -13.07 8.80
CA GLN A 117 -3.73 -12.91 9.42
C GLN A 117 -3.74 -11.88 10.56
N THR A 118 -2.57 -11.60 11.11
CA THR A 118 -2.37 -10.69 12.24
C THR A 118 -1.25 -9.72 11.92
N PHE A 119 -1.50 -8.45 12.22
CA PHE A 119 -0.54 -7.37 12.09
C PHE A 119 -0.35 -6.77 13.47
N GLU A 120 0.87 -6.33 13.77
CA GLU A 120 1.08 -5.49 14.93
C GLU A 120 0.24 -4.22 14.75
N PRO A 121 -0.53 -3.82 15.76
CA PRO A 121 -1.20 -2.53 15.72
C PRO A 121 -0.18 -1.45 15.40
N LEU A 122 -0.51 -0.59 14.42
CA LEU A 122 0.26 0.63 14.21
C LEU A 122 0.12 1.44 15.51
N LEU A 123 1.17 1.42 16.32
CA LEU A 123 1.32 2.42 17.35
C LEU A 123 1.55 3.75 16.60
N PRO A 124 0.90 4.84 17.03
CA PRO A 124 1.37 6.16 16.62
C PRO A 124 2.88 6.16 16.82
N GLU A 125 3.63 6.58 15.81
CA GLU A 125 5.02 6.98 16.04
C GLU A 125 4.95 7.92 17.24
N THR A 126 5.54 7.50 18.36
CA THR A 126 5.60 8.33 19.55
C THR A 126 6.20 9.66 19.12
N ASP A 127 5.71 10.76 19.69
CA ASP A 127 6.12 12.15 19.46
C ASP A 127 7.60 12.42 19.80
N GLU A 128 8.51 11.50 19.48
CA GLU A 128 9.92 11.77 19.28
C GLU A 128 10.09 12.25 17.82
N LEU A 129 9.33 13.28 17.45
CA LEU A 129 9.90 14.29 16.58
C LEU A 129 11.11 14.79 17.38
N ASP A 130 12.32 14.71 16.82
CA ASP A 130 13.49 15.34 17.42
C ASP A 130 13.06 16.74 17.91
N GLU A 131 13.00 16.94 19.23
CA GLU A 131 12.68 18.24 19.87
C GLU A 131 13.66 19.33 19.39
N GLU A 132 14.72 18.95 18.67
CA GLU A 132 15.70 19.81 18.03
C GLU A 132 15.26 20.38 16.66
N GLN A 133 14.11 19.99 16.11
CA GLN A 133 13.49 20.58 14.92
C GLN A 133 12.07 21.12 15.17
N GLU A 134 11.79 21.54 16.40
CA GLU A 134 10.68 22.47 16.62
C GLU A 134 10.99 23.79 15.90
N ASP A 135 10.45 23.96 14.69
CA ASP A 135 10.06 25.28 14.21
C ASP A 135 9.19 25.86 15.33
N GLU A 136 9.74 26.77 16.11
CA GLU A 136 9.17 27.35 17.32
C GLU A 136 7.79 27.97 16.97
N VAL A 137 6.72 27.20 17.12
CA VAL A 137 5.36 27.66 16.81
C VAL A 137 4.92 28.52 17.98
N ILE A 138 4.98 29.84 17.80
CA ILE A 138 4.54 30.79 18.81
C ILE A 138 3.02 30.66 19.00
N LEU A 139 2.61 30.07 20.13
CA LEU A 139 1.20 29.82 20.47
C LEU A 139 0.54 30.99 21.20
N ASP A 140 1.30 31.97 21.72
CA ASP A 140 0.78 33.20 22.33
C ASP A 140 0.74 34.34 21.29
N PRO A 141 -0.46 34.84 20.92
CA PRO A 141 -0.59 35.96 19.98
C PRO A 141 0.18 37.23 20.39
N LYS A 142 0.41 37.46 21.69
CA LYS A 142 1.11 38.66 22.18
C LYS A 142 2.62 38.60 21.97
N GLU A 143 3.17 37.39 21.98
CA GLU A 143 4.59 37.14 21.76
C GLU A 143 4.95 37.31 20.28
N LEU A 144 4.04 36.91 19.39
CA LEU A 144 4.12 37.14 17.95
C LEU A 144 4.19 38.65 17.61
N ASP A 145 3.33 39.46 18.22
CA ASP A 145 3.29 40.92 18.00
C ASP A 145 4.58 41.63 18.46
N HIS A 146 5.22 41.12 19.51
CA HIS A 146 6.48 41.67 20.01
C HIS A 146 7.65 41.36 19.06
N LEU A 147 7.69 40.13 18.52
CA LEU A 147 8.72 39.69 17.57
C LEU A 147 8.59 40.39 16.22
N ILE A 148 7.37 40.56 15.70
CA ILE A 148 7.12 41.31 14.45
C ILE A 148 7.58 42.76 14.60
N LYS A 149 7.32 43.40 15.75
CA LYS A 149 7.80 44.76 16.03
C LYS A 149 9.32 44.82 16.16
N ALA A 150 9.93 43.87 16.84
CA ALA A 150 11.39 43.81 16.99
C ALA A 150 12.10 43.63 15.63
N GLU A 151 11.57 42.78 14.75
CA GLU A 151 12.14 42.55 13.42
C GLU A 151 11.98 43.77 12.49
N SER A 152 10.84 44.46 12.55
CA SER A 152 10.65 45.72 11.80
C SER A 152 11.64 46.81 12.21
N LEU A 153 11.94 46.93 13.51
CA LEU A 153 12.90 47.88 14.04
C LEU A 153 14.36 47.51 13.73
N ALA A 154 14.66 46.23 13.55
CA ALA A 154 15.99 45.77 13.14
C ALA A 154 16.25 46.08 11.66
N ARG A 155 15.26 45.87 10.78
CA ARG A 155 15.38 46.16 9.34
C ARG A 155 15.50 47.65 9.04
N ASP A 156 14.87 48.52 9.84
CA ASP A 156 14.99 49.97 9.70
C ASP A 156 16.38 50.49 10.10
N LYS A 157 17.12 49.75 10.95
CA LYS A 157 18.50 50.09 11.35
C LYS A 157 19.57 49.62 10.37
N GLU A 158 19.27 48.62 9.53
CA GLU A 158 20.18 48.12 8.51
C GLU A 158 20.10 48.93 7.19
N GLN A 159 19.13 49.85 7.06
CA GLN A 159 18.95 50.71 5.89
C GLN A 159 19.40 52.18 6.10
N GLN A 160 20.10 52.49 7.20
CA GLN A 160 20.80 53.76 7.45
C GLN A 160 22.32 53.55 7.45
#